data_AF-A0A8S9G1N5-F1
#
_entry.id   AF-A0A8S9G1N5-F1
#
_cell.length_a   1.000
_cell.length_b   1.000
_cell.length_c   1.000
_cell.angle_alpha   90.00
_cell.angle_beta   90.00
_cell.angle_gamma   90.00
#
_symmetry.space_group_name_H-M   'P 1'
#
loop_
_entity.id
_entity.type
_entity.pdbx_description
1 polymer ?
#
loop_
_entity_poly.entity_id
_entity_poly.type
_entity_poly.pdbx_seq_one_letter_code
_entity_poly.pdbx_strand_id
1 'polypeptide(L)'
;MCVESFTAAVYCYASPKVTPGSWFGTRIGGQFKIYDFSSDSWRILDLFPRTWMISYGEHGLSLKGNTYWFASERPSINGFLVCFDFTRETFGPPLSLPRVAYFQDTVSLSSVREDQLVVLFQTWDILTFEIWISTKIGDDPNAVSWNNKFFLSTNIKQLIHPQWQFPASASFFIDEEKKVAVVFDKDTDIRNPTREVAYIIGVDGSLKEAADVRECADRYCDAFLCSYVPSLVQLN
;
A
#
# COMPACT_ATOMS: atom_id res chain seq x y z
N MET A 1 11.17 -13.16 9.23
CA MET A 1 10.43 -14.42 9.06
C MET A 1 9.01 -14.04 8.69
N CYS A 2 8.63 -14.08 7.42
CA CYS A 2 7.23 -13.99 7.00
C CYS A 2 7.00 -15.17 6.06
N VAL A 3 6.98 -16.35 6.66
CA VAL A 3 6.42 -17.55 6.03
C VAL A 3 5.05 -17.74 6.67
N GLU A 4 4.17 -16.76 6.49
CA GLU A 4 2.75 -17.12 6.47
C GLU A 4 2.56 -17.83 5.13
N SER A 5 2.37 -19.13 5.20
CA SER A 5 1.99 -19.97 4.07
C SER A 5 0.64 -19.48 3.53
N PHE A 6 0.67 -18.49 2.65
CA PHE A 6 -0.50 -18.11 1.87
C PHE A 6 -0.84 -19.29 0.97
N THR A 7 -1.97 -19.95 1.23
CA THR A 7 -2.55 -20.97 0.34
C THR A 7 -3.11 -20.36 -0.94
N ALA A 8 -3.17 -19.03 -1.02
CA ALA A 8 -3.59 -18.29 -2.20
C ALA A 8 -3.12 -16.83 -2.19
N ALA A 9 -2.93 -16.24 -3.38
CA ALA A 9 -2.61 -14.81 -3.54
C ALA A 9 -3.63 -14.14 -4.47
N VAL A 10 -4.14 -12.96 -4.08
CA VAL A 10 -5.11 -12.19 -4.86
C VAL A 10 -4.38 -11.12 -5.67
N TYR A 11 -4.64 -11.12 -6.98
CA TYR A 11 -4.13 -10.10 -7.88
C TYR A 11 -5.31 -9.35 -8.50
N CYS A 12 -5.27 -8.02 -8.38
CA CYS A 12 -6.18 -7.13 -9.09
C CYS A 12 -5.53 -6.76 -10.43
N TYR A 13 -6.15 -7.11 -11.56
CA TYR A 13 -5.72 -6.65 -12.86
C TYR A 13 -6.82 -5.81 -13.51
N ALA A 14 -6.46 -4.60 -13.94
CA ALA A 14 -7.28 -3.81 -14.83
C ALA A 14 -7.08 -4.34 -16.26
N SER A 15 -8.04 -5.12 -16.78
CA SER A 15 -8.01 -5.50 -18.19
C SER A 15 -8.43 -4.29 -19.04
N PRO A 16 -7.62 -3.80 -19.99
CA PRO A 16 -8.07 -2.83 -20.96
C PRO A 16 -8.94 -3.54 -22.00
N LYS A 17 -10.20 -3.83 -21.66
CA LYS A 17 -11.18 -4.17 -22.69
C LYS A 17 -11.61 -2.86 -23.36
N VAL A 18 -10.90 -2.48 -24.41
CA VAL A 18 -11.40 -1.51 -25.38
C VAL A 18 -12.52 -2.20 -26.16
N THR A 19 -13.78 -1.94 -25.80
CA THR A 19 -14.90 -2.23 -26.69
C THR A 19 -14.87 -1.21 -27.83
N PRO A 20 -14.75 -1.63 -29.11
CA PRO A 20 -14.79 -0.69 -30.23
C PRO A 20 -16.18 -0.04 -30.29
N GLY A 21 -16.24 1.28 -30.14
CA GLY A 21 -17.42 2.08 -30.45
C GLY A 21 -18.24 2.58 -29.26
N SER A 22 -17.65 3.37 -28.36
CA SER A 22 -18.41 4.38 -27.60
C SER A 22 -17.46 5.37 -26.94
N TRP A 23 -17.36 6.57 -27.52
CA TRP A 23 -16.61 7.71 -27.00
C TRP A 23 -17.33 8.41 -25.85
N PHE A 24 -17.90 7.70 -24.87
CA PHE A 24 -18.35 8.30 -23.60
C PHE A 24 -18.33 7.22 -22.50
N GLY A 25 -17.48 7.42 -21.48
CA GLY A 25 -17.57 6.75 -20.18
C GLY A 25 -17.27 5.25 -20.12
N THR A 26 -16.05 4.82 -20.43
CA THR A 26 -15.65 3.42 -20.25
C THR A 26 -15.32 3.13 -18.78
N ARG A 27 -16.22 2.41 -18.09
CA ARG A 27 -15.97 1.80 -16.78
C ARG A 27 -14.96 0.65 -16.99
N ILE A 28 -13.70 0.85 -16.60
CA ILE A 28 -12.70 -0.23 -16.63
C ILE A 28 -13.11 -1.26 -15.57
N GLY A 29 -13.72 -2.37 -16.00
CA GLY A 29 -14.02 -3.49 -15.13
C GLY A 29 -12.73 -4.24 -14.79
N GLY A 30 -12.19 -4.05 -13.59
CA GLY A 30 -11.13 -4.89 -13.05
C GLY A 30 -11.66 -6.29 -12.77
N GLN A 31 -10.90 -7.33 -13.14
CA GLN A 31 -11.18 -8.70 -12.73
C GLN A 31 -10.31 -9.03 -11.53
N PHE A 32 -10.93 -9.61 -10.50
CA PHE A 32 -10.18 -10.18 -9.37
C PHE A 32 -9.89 -11.64 -9.69
N LYS A 33 -8.62 -12.01 -9.57
CA LYS A 33 -8.18 -13.39 -9.71
C LYS A 33 -7.42 -13.77 -8.47
N ILE A 34 -7.55 -15.04 -8.12
CA ILE A 34 -6.84 -15.63 -7.00
C ILE A 34 -6.12 -16.87 -7.50
N TYR A 35 -4.85 -16.97 -7.15
CA TYR A 35 -4.04 -18.13 -7.45
C TYR A 35 -4.26 -19.17 -6.37
N ASP A 36 -4.60 -20.39 -6.77
CA ASP A 36 -4.71 -21.53 -5.85
C ASP A 36 -3.48 -22.43 -6.03
N PHE A 37 -2.64 -22.47 -5.00
CA PHE A 37 -1.42 -23.28 -5.01
C PHE A 37 -1.71 -24.78 -5.02
N SER A 38 -2.87 -25.21 -4.52
CA SER A 38 -3.22 -26.64 -4.48
C SER A 38 -3.58 -27.19 -5.86
N SER A 39 -4.20 -26.37 -6.70
CA SER A 39 -4.57 -26.71 -8.08
C SER A 39 -3.60 -26.14 -9.13
N ASP A 40 -2.59 -25.38 -8.72
CA ASP A 40 -1.63 -24.68 -9.58
C ASP A 40 -2.33 -23.85 -10.68
N SER A 41 -3.42 -23.17 -10.30
CA SER A 41 -4.30 -22.51 -11.27
C SER A 41 -4.86 -21.17 -10.80
N TRP A 42 -5.18 -20.31 -11.77
CA TRP A 42 -5.90 -19.06 -11.53
C TRP A 42 -7.40 -19.27 -11.61
N ARG A 43 -8.13 -18.88 -10.55
CA ARG A 43 -9.60 -18.77 -10.59
C ARG A 43 -10.05 -17.31 -10.62
N ILE A 44 -11.08 -17.05 -11.42
CA ILE A 44 -11.72 -15.73 -11.49
C ILE A 44 -12.74 -15.64 -10.36
N LEU A 45 -12.68 -14.55 -9.60
CA LEU A 45 -13.67 -14.26 -8.58
C LEU A 45 -14.79 -13.40 -9.19
N ASP A 46 -16.01 -13.94 -9.18
CA ASP A 46 -17.19 -13.20 -9.62
C ASP A 46 -17.68 -12.28 -8.50
N LEU A 47 -16.97 -11.17 -8.32
CA LEU A 47 -17.31 -10.16 -7.33
C LEU A 47 -18.22 -9.12 -7.99
N PHE A 48 -19.43 -8.96 -7.44
CA PHE A 48 -20.45 -8.03 -7.91
C PHE A 48 -19.89 -6.65 -8.28
N PRO A 49 -20.48 -5.96 -9.29
CA PRO A 49 -19.94 -4.72 -9.82
C PRO A 49 -19.79 -3.66 -8.73
N ARG A 50 -18.53 -3.33 -8.43
CA ARG A 50 -18.19 -2.39 -7.35
C ARG A 50 -18.31 -0.96 -7.84
N THR A 51 -18.81 -0.07 -6.98
CA THR A 51 -18.78 1.39 -7.16
C THR A 51 -17.37 1.96 -7.02
N TRP A 52 -16.45 1.14 -6.51
CA TRP A 52 -15.06 1.47 -6.23
C TRP A 52 -14.05 0.63 -7.00
N MET A 53 -12.82 1.13 -7.03
CA MET A 53 -11.66 0.47 -7.61
C MET A 53 -10.43 0.60 -6.71
N ILE A 54 -9.56 -0.39 -6.81
CA ILE A 54 -8.18 -0.32 -6.33
C ILE A 54 -7.35 0.19 -7.51
N SER A 55 -6.60 1.27 -7.33
CA SER A 55 -5.80 1.87 -8.38
C SER A 55 -4.64 0.96 -8.81
N TYR A 56 -4.17 1.14 -10.04
CA TYR A 56 -2.98 0.42 -10.50
C TYR A 56 -1.77 0.83 -9.65
N GLY A 57 -0.96 -0.15 -9.24
CA GLY A 57 0.23 0.08 -8.39
C GLY A 57 -0.06 0.10 -6.89
N GLU A 58 -1.32 0.10 -6.46
CA GLU A 58 -1.66 0.00 -5.03
C GLU A 58 -1.24 -1.36 -4.46
N HIS A 59 -0.44 -1.33 -3.41
CA HIS A 59 0.02 -2.54 -2.74
C HIS A 59 -0.95 -2.97 -1.64
N GLY A 60 -1.29 -4.25 -1.66
CA GLY A 60 -2.07 -4.87 -0.60
C GLY A 60 -1.20 -5.22 0.59
N LEU A 61 -1.73 -5.07 1.80
CA LEU A 61 -1.10 -5.54 3.02
C LEU A 61 -1.84 -6.77 3.54
N SER A 62 -1.15 -7.91 3.57
CA SER A 62 -1.65 -9.10 4.24
C SER A 62 -1.42 -9.01 5.74
N LEU A 63 -2.47 -9.19 6.52
CA LEU A 63 -2.45 -9.12 7.98
C LEU A 63 -3.54 -10.03 8.54
N LYS A 64 -3.18 -10.91 9.48
CA LYS A 64 -4.10 -11.87 10.14
C LYS A 64 -4.90 -12.72 9.13
N GLY A 65 -4.24 -13.19 8.07
CA GLY A 65 -4.85 -14.06 7.06
C GLY A 65 -5.78 -13.37 6.05
N ASN A 66 -5.95 -12.05 6.14
CA ASN A 66 -6.71 -11.24 5.17
C ASN A 66 -5.81 -10.20 4.51
N THR A 67 -6.26 -9.62 3.39
CA THR A 67 -5.48 -8.56 2.73
C THR A 67 -6.29 -7.28 2.64
N TYR A 68 -5.63 -6.17 2.97
CA TYR A 68 -6.18 -4.82 2.97
C TYR A 68 -5.60 -4.03 1.81
N TRP A 69 -6.42 -3.23 1.14
CA TRP A 69 -6.00 -2.28 0.11
C TRP A 69 -6.63 -0.92 0.31
N PHE A 70 -5.95 0.12 -0.18
CA PHE A 70 -6.58 1.39 -0.45
C PHE A 70 -7.47 1.30 -1.70
N ALA A 71 -8.70 1.81 -1.59
CA ALA A 71 -9.67 1.87 -2.67
C ALA A 71 -10.38 3.22 -2.68
N SER A 72 -10.91 3.59 -3.84
CA SER A 72 -11.70 4.81 -4.00
C SER A 72 -12.90 4.58 -4.92
N GLU A 73 -14.02 5.26 -4.65
CA GLU A 73 -15.17 5.29 -5.55
C GLU A 73 -14.97 6.33 -6.64
N ARG A 74 -15.28 6.03 -7.90
CA ARG A 74 -15.36 7.08 -8.95
C ARG A 74 -16.83 7.45 -9.18
N PRO A 75 -17.22 8.74 -9.22
CA PRO A 75 -16.39 9.95 -9.24
C PRO A 75 -16.14 10.57 -7.85
N SER A 76 -16.39 9.84 -6.77
CA SER A 76 -16.18 10.37 -5.43
C SER A 76 -14.67 10.58 -5.19
N ILE A 77 -14.33 11.52 -4.33
CA ILE A 77 -12.93 11.79 -3.99
C ILE A 77 -12.53 11.01 -2.73
N ASN A 78 -13.46 10.26 -2.10
CA ASN A 78 -13.21 9.69 -0.79
C ASN A 78 -12.59 8.29 -0.91
N GLY A 79 -11.35 8.18 -0.46
CA GLY A 79 -10.67 6.91 -0.27
C GLY A 79 -11.08 6.20 1.02
N PHE A 80 -10.92 4.88 1.04
CA PHE A 80 -11.17 4.01 2.19
C PHE A 80 -10.32 2.74 2.07
N LEU A 81 -10.30 1.92 3.12
CA LEU A 81 -9.71 0.58 3.02
C LEU A 81 -10.76 -0.46 2.66
N VAL A 82 -10.36 -1.47 1.90
CA VAL A 82 -11.15 -2.66 1.64
C VAL A 82 -10.38 -3.88 2.10
N CYS A 83 -11.04 -4.76 2.84
CA CYS A 83 -10.49 -6.02 3.29
C CYS A 83 -11.02 -7.15 2.40
N PHE A 84 -10.13 -7.92 1.78
CA PHE A 84 -10.50 -9.20 1.18
C PHE A 84 -10.40 -10.30 2.23
N ASP A 85 -11.53 -10.91 2.53
CA ASP A 85 -11.64 -12.06 3.41
C ASP A 85 -11.36 -13.34 2.59
N PHE A 86 -10.22 -13.99 2.84
CA PHE A 86 -9.87 -15.22 2.13
C PHE A 86 -10.75 -16.42 2.50
N THR A 87 -11.35 -16.42 3.69
CA THR A 87 -12.25 -17.48 4.12
C THR A 87 -13.57 -17.42 3.36
N ARG A 88 -14.05 -16.19 3.09
CA ARG A 88 -15.31 -15.94 2.38
C ARG A 88 -15.12 -15.64 0.89
N GLU A 89 -13.87 -15.51 0.45
CA GLU A 89 -13.45 -15.14 -0.90
C GLU A 89 -14.16 -13.89 -1.45
N THR A 90 -14.36 -12.89 -0.59
CA THR A 90 -15.06 -11.66 -0.94
C THR A 90 -14.52 -10.48 -0.14
N PHE A 91 -14.80 -9.26 -0.62
CA PHE A 91 -14.47 -8.07 0.16
C PHE A 91 -15.55 -7.75 1.19
N GLY A 92 -15.10 -7.33 2.36
CA GLY A 92 -15.92 -6.72 3.39
C GLY A 92 -16.43 -5.32 3.02
N PRO A 93 -17.18 -4.68 3.93
CA PRO A 93 -17.59 -3.29 3.79
C PRO A 93 -16.38 -2.33 3.77
N PRO A 94 -16.53 -1.11 3.21
CA PRO A 94 -15.52 -0.05 3.34
C PRO A 94 -15.14 0.23 4.78
N LEU A 95 -13.84 0.30 5.04
CA LEU A 95 -13.26 0.60 6.34
C LEU A 95 -12.80 2.05 6.37
N SER A 96 -13.07 2.73 7.47
CA SER A 96 -12.69 4.12 7.65
C SER A 96 -11.17 4.28 7.74
N LEU A 97 -10.68 5.35 7.14
CA LEU A 97 -9.32 5.86 7.32
C LEU A 97 -9.29 6.82 8.53
N PRO A 98 -8.12 7.05 9.14
CA PRO A 98 -7.97 8.01 10.25
C PRO A 98 -8.23 9.46 9.81
N ARG A 99 -8.16 9.74 8.51
CA ARG A 99 -8.51 11.02 7.89
C ARG A 99 -9.06 10.81 6.49
N VAL A 100 -9.62 11.88 5.92
CA VAL A 100 -10.01 11.89 4.50
C VAL A 100 -8.76 11.76 3.63
N ALA A 101 -8.81 10.85 2.66
CA ALA A 101 -7.79 10.66 1.64
C ALA A 101 -8.43 10.76 0.26
N TYR A 102 -7.69 11.35 -0.67
CA TYR A 102 -8.11 11.54 -2.05
C TYR A 102 -7.42 10.56 -2.99
N PHE A 103 -8.00 10.33 -4.16
CA PHE A 103 -7.43 9.37 -5.12
C PHE A 103 -6.05 9.79 -5.66
N GLN A 104 -5.69 11.08 -5.56
CA GLN A 104 -4.36 11.58 -5.91
C GLN A 104 -3.36 11.47 -4.76
N ASP A 105 -3.84 11.26 -3.53
CA ASP A 105 -2.94 11.12 -2.39
C ASP A 105 -2.23 9.77 -2.46
N THR A 106 -0.99 9.71 -1.98
CA THR A 106 -0.31 8.44 -1.80
C THR A 106 -0.78 7.85 -0.49
N VAL A 107 -1.39 6.68 -0.56
CA VAL A 107 -1.79 5.90 0.60
C VAL A 107 -1.08 4.56 0.52
N SER A 108 -0.15 4.32 1.43
CA SER A 108 0.54 3.03 1.52
C SER A 108 0.25 2.36 2.85
N LEU A 109 0.24 1.02 2.84
CA LEU A 109 -0.08 0.18 3.99
C LEU A 109 1.16 -0.56 4.48
N SER A 110 1.30 -0.62 5.79
CA SER A 110 2.31 -1.43 6.50
C SER A 110 1.71 -1.97 7.79
N SER A 111 2.48 -2.75 8.55
CA SER A 111 2.05 -3.27 9.85
C SER A 111 3.12 -3.12 10.91
N VAL A 112 2.69 -3.06 12.16
CA VAL A 112 3.57 -3.07 13.33
C VAL A 112 2.97 -4.00 14.39
N ARG A 113 3.83 -4.59 15.23
CA ARG A 113 3.44 -5.47 16.34
C ARG A 113 2.51 -6.64 15.96
N GLU A 114 2.61 -7.13 14.71
CA GLU A 114 1.85 -8.27 14.15
C GLU A 114 0.33 -8.10 14.03
N ASP A 115 -0.29 -7.07 14.62
CA ASP A 115 -1.75 -6.91 14.65
C ASP A 115 -2.24 -5.47 14.50
N GLN A 116 -1.35 -4.52 14.19
CA GLN A 116 -1.72 -3.13 13.93
C GLN A 116 -1.43 -2.74 12.48
N LEU A 117 -2.42 -2.11 11.85
CA LEU A 117 -2.23 -1.42 10.58
C LEU A 117 -1.46 -0.12 10.81
N VAL A 118 -0.58 0.16 9.87
CA VAL A 118 0.09 1.44 9.73
C VAL A 118 -0.25 1.98 8.35
N VAL A 119 -0.71 3.23 8.29
CA VAL A 119 -1.06 3.89 7.03
C VAL A 119 -0.23 5.14 6.88
N LEU A 120 0.48 5.21 5.76
CA LEU A 120 1.17 6.40 5.31
C LEU A 120 0.24 7.17 4.41
N PHE A 121 0.10 8.47 4.66
CA PHE A 121 -0.54 9.40 3.75
C PHE A 121 0.46 10.46 3.31
N GLN A 122 0.52 10.70 2.01
CA GLN A 122 1.14 11.89 1.44
C GLN A 122 0.13 12.63 0.58
N THR A 123 -0.23 13.86 0.99
CA THR A 123 -1.18 14.66 0.21
C THR A 123 -0.55 15.17 -1.08
N TRP A 124 -1.30 15.13 -2.19
CA TRP A 124 -0.81 15.56 -3.50
C TRP A 124 -0.43 17.06 -3.57
N ASP A 125 -1.19 17.91 -2.87
CA ASP A 125 -1.17 19.36 -3.05
C ASP A 125 -0.17 20.11 -2.14
N ILE A 126 -0.23 19.84 -0.84
CA ILE A 126 0.59 20.47 0.20
C ILE A 126 1.75 19.59 0.65
N LEU A 127 1.83 18.35 0.14
CA LEU A 127 2.87 17.35 0.46
C LEU A 127 3.01 17.11 1.97
N THR A 128 1.89 17.11 2.69
CA THR A 128 1.85 16.70 4.09
C THR A 128 2.03 15.20 4.16
N PHE A 129 3.04 14.77 4.90
CA PHE A 129 3.40 13.39 5.14
C PHE A 129 3.00 12.99 6.55
N GLU A 130 2.08 12.04 6.66
CA GLU A 130 1.54 11.57 7.93
C GLU A 130 1.55 10.06 8.00
N ILE A 131 1.89 9.53 9.18
CA ILE A 131 1.77 8.10 9.46
C ILE A 131 0.85 7.90 10.65
N TRP A 132 -0.14 7.03 10.46
CA TRP A 132 -1.13 6.67 11.44
C TRP A 132 -1.02 5.19 11.80
N ILE A 133 -1.19 4.88 13.08
CA ILE A 133 -1.20 3.50 13.58
C ILE A 133 -2.61 3.19 14.08
N SER A 134 -3.15 2.03 13.73
CA SER A 134 -4.41 1.55 14.30
C SER A 134 -4.25 1.19 15.78
N THR A 135 -5.32 1.19 16.57
CA THR A 135 -5.25 0.69 17.95
C THR A 135 -4.91 -0.79 17.98
N LYS A 136 -5.67 -1.61 17.25
CA LYS A 136 -5.47 -3.03 16.98
C LYS A 136 -6.51 -3.46 15.95
N ILE A 137 -6.15 -4.35 15.03
CA ILE A 137 -7.15 -5.12 14.28
C ILE A 137 -7.73 -6.17 15.23
N GLY A 138 -9.02 -6.06 15.53
CA GLY A 138 -9.73 -7.05 16.34
C GLY A 138 -9.94 -8.37 15.58
N ASP A 139 -10.68 -9.29 16.20
CA ASP A 139 -11.04 -10.56 15.55
C ASP A 139 -11.97 -10.36 14.34
N ASP A 140 -12.66 -9.22 14.27
CA ASP A 140 -13.40 -8.81 13.09
C ASP A 140 -12.49 -8.01 12.14
N PRO A 141 -12.10 -8.57 10.98
CA PRO A 141 -11.26 -7.88 10.00
C PRO A 141 -11.95 -6.66 9.39
N ASN A 142 -13.26 -6.50 9.59
CA ASN A 142 -14.06 -5.39 9.09
C ASN A 142 -14.24 -4.24 10.11
N ALA A 143 -13.51 -4.26 11.21
CA ALA A 143 -13.56 -3.22 12.23
C ALA A 143 -12.15 -2.70 12.53
N VAL A 144 -11.80 -1.55 11.94
CA VAL A 144 -10.52 -0.87 12.20
C VAL A 144 -10.78 0.40 13.01
N SER A 145 -10.00 0.58 14.07
CA SER A 145 -9.97 1.79 14.89
C SER A 145 -8.58 2.40 14.87
N TRP A 146 -8.52 3.73 14.89
CA TRP A 146 -7.26 4.48 14.76
C TRP A 146 -6.87 5.14 16.07
N ASN A 147 -5.57 5.25 16.32
CA ASN A 147 -5.09 6.08 17.41
C ASN A 147 -5.42 7.55 17.13
N ASN A 148 -5.78 8.31 18.18
CA ASN A 148 -6.13 9.73 18.06
C ASN A 148 -4.94 10.65 17.73
N LYS A 149 -3.73 10.10 17.63
CA LYS A 149 -2.51 10.83 17.31
C LYS A 149 -1.77 10.09 16.20
N PHE A 150 -1.26 10.85 15.23
CA PHE A 150 -0.30 10.35 14.26
C PHE A 150 1.00 9.96 14.97
N PHE A 151 1.69 8.96 14.40
CA PHE A 151 3.05 8.60 14.79
C PHE A 151 4.04 9.66 14.30
N LEU A 152 3.85 10.13 13.08
CA LEU A 152 4.70 11.10 12.40
C LEU A 152 3.81 12.03 11.57
N SER A 153 4.06 13.34 11.64
CA SER A 153 3.45 14.35 10.76
C SER A 153 4.51 15.41 10.44
N THR A 154 4.81 15.59 9.15
CA THR A 154 5.76 16.58 8.67
C THR A 154 5.40 17.07 7.27
N ASN A 155 5.95 18.20 6.85
CA ASN A 155 5.80 18.68 5.47
C ASN A 155 7.07 18.34 4.68
N ILE A 156 6.97 17.38 3.76
CA ILE A 156 8.14 16.91 3.00
C ILE A 156 8.50 17.83 1.83
N LYS A 157 7.69 18.84 1.49
CA LYS A 157 8.02 19.86 0.49
C LYS A 157 9.28 20.65 0.84
N GLN A 158 9.58 20.80 2.13
CA GLN A 158 10.78 21.49 2.59
C GLN A 158 12.00 20.56 2.64
N LEU A 159 11.76 19.25 2.57
CA LEU A 159 12.77 18.20 2.72
C LEU A 159 13.18 17.63 1.35
N ILE A 160 12.26 17.63 0.37
CA ILE A 160 12.41 17.07 -0.98
C ILE A 160 11.78 18.04 -2.00
N HIS A 161 12.15 17.92 -3.27
CA HIS A 161 11.67 18.77 -4.38
C HIS A 161 10.14 19.02 -4.34
N PRO A 162 9.66 20.25 -4.59
CA PRO A 162 8.29 20.68 -4.25
C PRO A 162 7.13 20.05 -5.06
N GLN A 163 7.40 19.08 -5.92
CA GLN A 163 6.42 18.31 -6.70
C GLN A 163 6.64 16.79 -6.53
N TRP A 164 7.40 16.39 -5.52
CA TRP A 164 7.80 15.00 -5.35
C TRP A 164 6.80 14.25 -4.46
N GLN A 165 6.34 13.12 -4.96
CA GLN A 165 5.41 12.23 -4.28
C GLN A 165 5.91 10.79 -4.39
N PHE A 166 5.85 10.08 -3.27
CA PHE A 166 6.05 8.63 -3.29
C PHE A 166 4.99 7.99 -4.18
N PRO A 167 5.33 7.00 -5.02
CA PRO A 167 4.32 6.28 -5.79
C PRO A 167 3.39 5.50 -4.86
N ALA A 168 2.18 5.18 -5.32
CA ALA A 168 1.25 4.32 -4.59
C ALA A 168 1.83 2.93 -4.25
N SER A 169 2.84 2.50 -5.01
CA SER A 169 3.60 1.28 -4.82
C SER A 169 4.71 1.38 -3.77
N ALA A 170 4.95 2.56 -3.18
CA ALA A 170 6.01 2.75 -2.20
C ALA A 170 5.79 1.87 -0.98
N SER A 171 6.80 1.07 -0.65
CA SER A 171 6.79 0.22 0.54
C SER A 171 7.42 0.97 1.71
N PHE A 172 6.90 0.79 2.93
CA PHE A 172 7.47 1.45 4.10
C PHE A 172 7.32 0.61 5.37
N PHE A 173 8.12 0.95 6.38
CA PHE A 173 7.93 0.49 7.76
C PHE A 173 8.28 1.61 8.75
N ILE A 174 7.90 1.40 10.01
CA ILE A 174 8.24 2.30 11.11
C ILE A 174 9.08 1.57 12.16
N ASP A 175 9.96 2.32 12.81
CA ASP A 175 10.68 1.90 14.00
C ASP A 175 10.22 2.79 15.15
N GLU A 176 9.39 2.24 16.05
CA GLU A 176 8.79 2.99 17.15
C GLU A 176 9.82 3.40 18.21
N GLU A 177 10.88 2.60 18.40
CA GLU A 177 11.94 2.87 19.37
C GLU A 177 12.84 3.99 18.87
N LYS A 178 13.28 3.91 17.61
CA LYS A 178 14.08 4.94 16.96
C LYS A 178 13.27 6.17 16.56
N LYS A 179 11.94 6.06 16.57
CA LYS A 179 10.99 7.11 16.15
C LYS A 179 11.25 7.60 14.73
N VAL A 180 11.38 6.66 13.80
CA VAL A 180 11.58 6.94 12.38
C VAL A 180 10.62 6.14 11.52
N ALA A 181 10.35 6.64 10.33
CA ALA A 181 9.78 5.89 9.22
C ALA A 181 10.84 5.69 8.15
N VAL A 182 10.84 4.53 7.51
CA VAL A 182 11.70 4.22 6.37
C VAL A 182 10.80 3.93 5.19
N VAL A 183 10.88 4.76 4.16
CA VAL A 183 10.11 4.61 2.91
C VAL A 183 11.08 4.26 1.79
N PHE A 184 10.74 3.22 1.03
CA PHE A 184 11.52 2.76 -0.10
C PHE A 184 10.87 3.21 -1.39
N ASP A 185 11.68 3.84 -2.23
CA ASP A 185 11.28 4.32 -3.54
C ASP A 185 12.51 4.37 -4.46
N LYS A 186 12.31 4.63 -5.74
CA LYS A 186 13.40 4.93 -6.65
C LYS A 186 14.00 6.31 -6.38
N ASP A 187 15.27 6.45 -6.71
CA ASP A 187 15.96 7.73 -6.65
C ASP A 187 15.29 8.79 -7.52
N THR A 188 15.49 10.06 -7.14
CA THR A 188 14.84 11.22 -7.76
C THR A 188 15.41 11.60 -9.12
N ASP A 189 16.27 10.78 -9.73
CA ASP A 189 16.78 11.03 -11.09
C ASP A 189 15.65 10.82 -12.11
N ILE A 190 14.99 11.93 -12.46
CA ILE A 190 13.88 12.00 -13.43
C ILE A 190 14.27 11.41 -14.79
N ARG A 191 15.56 11.37 -15.14
CA ARG A 191 16.01 10.88 -16.46
C ARG A 191 16.23 9.39 -16.48
N ASN A 192 16.78 8.81 -15.41
CA ASN A 192 17.09 7.38 -15.29
C ASN A 192 17.05 6.94 -13.82
N PRO A 193 15.86 6.72 -13.25
CA PRO A 193 15.75 6.22 -11.89
C PRO A 193 16.21 4.77 -11.89
N THR A 194 17.41 4.53 -11.36
CA THR A 194 18.10 3.22 -11.41
C THR A 194 18.42 2.69 -10.02
N ARG A 195 18.21 3.49 -8.98
CA ARG A 195 18.63 3.15 -7.61
C ARG A 195 17.41 3.09 -6.72
N GLU A 196 17.32 2.06 -5.91
CA GLU A 196 16.34 1.97 -4.84
C GLU A 196 16.93 2.65 -3.59
N VAL A 197 16.25 3.69 -3.12
CA VAL A 197 16.66 4.55 -2.02
C VAL A 197 15.74 4.31 -0.84
N ALA A 198 16.34 4.26 0.36
CA ALA A 198 15.61 4.30 1.61
C ALA A 198 15.62 5.72 2.18
N TYR A 199 14.44 6.33 2.22
CA TYR A 199 14.21 7.62 2.85
C TYR A 199 13.88 7.41 4.33
N ILE A 200 14.78 7.85 5.21
CA ILE A 200 14.60 7.79 6.66
C ILE A 200 14.06 9.14 7.13
N ILE A 201 12.84 9.13 7.65
CA ILE A 201 12.11 10.32 8.10
C ILE A 201 11.91 10.22 9.61
N GLY A 202 12.49 11.16 10.36
CA GLY A 202 12.32 11.25 11.80
C GLY A 202 11.03 11.95 12.21
N VAL A 203 10.49 11.58 13.37
CA VAL A 203 9.34 12.32 13.98
C VAL A 203 9.67 13.76 14.32
N ASP A 204 10.96 14.11 14.37
CA ASP A 204 11.47 15.47 14.53
C ASP A 204 11.48 16.28 13.21
N GLY A 205 11.04 15.66 12.11
CA GLY A 205 11.05 16.24 10.77
C GLY A 205 12.37 16.10 10.04
N SER A 206 13.36 15.39 10.60
CA SER A 206 14.60 15.11 9.89
C SER A 206 14.38 14.17 8.71
N LEU A 207 15.13 14.38 7.62
CA LEU A 207 15.17 13.49 6.47
C LEU A 207 16.62 13.10 6.19
N LYS A 208 16.85 11.80 6.01
CA LYS A 208 18.12 11.26 5.54
C LYS A 208 17.88 10.25 4.43
N GLU A 209 18.62 10.39 3.34
CA GLU A 209 18.70 9.35 2.32
C GLU A 209 19.77 8.36 2.75
N ALA A 210 19.39 7.11 3.00
CA ALA A 210 20.34 6.03 3.18
C ALA A 210 20.87 5.61 1.79
N ALA A 211 22.20 5.51 1.67
CA ALA A 211 22.86 5.11 0.43
C ALA A 211 22.35 3.74 -0.07
N ASP A 212 22.29 3.59 -1.40
CA ASP A 212 21.74 2.48 -2.19
C ASP A 212 21.41 1.21 -1.44
N VAL A 213 20.12 0.91 -1.36
CA VAL A 213 19.64 -0.38 -0.90
C VAL A 213 19.86 -1.42 -1.99
N ARG A 214 19.72 -1.03 -3.27
CA ARG A 214 19.88 -1.92 -4.43
C ARG A 214 20.00 -1.15 -5.75
N GLU A 215 20.76 -1.69 -6.71
CA GLU A 215 20.66 -1.30 -8.13
C GLU A 215 19.46 -2.00 -8.78
N CYS A 216 18.55 -1.23 -9.36
CA CYS A 216 17.39 -1.73 -10.10
C CYS A 216 17.61 -1.53 -11.60
N ALA A 217 17.72 -2.63 -12.35
CA ALA A 217 17.95 -2.59 -13.80
C ALA A 217 16.68 -2.20 -14.61
N ASP A 218 15.50 -2.24 -14.00
CA ASP A 218 14.23 -1.98 -14.68
C ASP A 218 13.61 -0.64 -14.26
N ARG A 219 13.33 0.21 -15.25
CA ARG A 219 12.71 1.54 -15.07
C ARG A 219 11.25 1.42 -14.64
N TYR A 220 10.57 0.32 -14.95
CA TYR A 220 9.13 0.14 -14.75
C TYR A 220 8.77 -0.82 -13.61
N CYS A 221 9.74 -1.53 -13.02
CA CYS A 221 9.47 -2.32 -11.82
C CYS A 221 9.36 -1.40 -10.61
N ASP A 222 8.16 -1.32 -10.03
CA ASP A 222 7.95 -0.78 -8.69
C ASP A 222 8.77 -1.59 -7.67
N ALA A 223 9.23 -0.93 -6.61
CA ALA A 223 10.04 -1.54 -5.56
C ALA A 223 9.27 -2.69 -4.87
N PHE A 224 9.55 -3.93 -5.29
CA PHE A 224 9.04 -5.14 -4.68
C PHE A 224 9.79 -5.44 -3.38
N LEU A 225 9.51 -4.70 -2.32
CA LEU A 225 9.96 -5.10 -0.99
C LEU A 225 8.93 -6.04 -0.37
N CYS A 226 9.12 -7.33 -0.66
CA CYS A 226 8.73 -8.36 0.31
C CYS A 226 9.48 -8.03 1.61
N SER A 227 8.77 -7.60 2.65
CA SER A 227 9.35 -7.26 3.94
C SER A 227 9.94 -8.51 4.61
N TYR A 228 11.19 -8.81 4.28
CA TYR A 228 12.02 -9.77 5.00
C TYR A 228 12.63 -9.07 6.22
N VAL A 229 12.06 -9.32 7.41
CA VAL A 229 12.74 -9.05 8.67
C VAL A 229 13.71 -10.22 8.93
N PRO A 230 15.04 -10.03 8.96
CA PRO A 230 15.97 -11.08 9.34
C PRO A 230 15.79 -11.38 10.82
N SER A 231 15.40 -12.61 11.16
CA SER A 231 15.61 -13.10 12.52
C SER A 231 17.08 -13.51 12.63
N LEU A 232 17.81 -12.93 13.58
CA LEU A 232 19.11 -13.43 14.05
C LEU A 232 18.91 -14.83 14.65
N VAL A 233 18.94 -15.87 13.82
CA VAL A 233 19.00 -17.26 14.26
C VAL A 233 20.26 -17.83 13.64
N GLN A 234 21.23 -18.23 14.47
CA GLN A 234 22.33 -19.07 14.03
C GLN A 234 21.74 -20.37 13.51
N LEU A 235 21.95 -20.64 12.23
CA LEU A 235 21.71 -21.96 11.66
C LEU A 235 22.76 -22.90 12.24
N ASN A 236 22.31 -23.90 13.00
CA ASN A 236 23.13 -25.05 13.39
C ASN A 236 23.37 -25.97 12.18
#